data_AF-A0A924UXF8-F1
#
_entry.id   AF-A0A924UXF8-F1
#
_cell.length_a   1.000
_cell.length_b   1.000
_cell.length_c   1.000
_cell.angle_alpha   90.00
_cell.angle_beta   90.00
_cell.angle_gamma   90.00
#
_symmetry.space_group_name_H-M   'P 1'
#
loop_
_entity.id
_entity.type
_entity.pdbx_description
1 polymer ?
#
loop_
_entity_poly.entity_id
_entity_poly.type
_entity_poly.pdbx_seq_one_letter_code
_entity_poly.pdbx_strand_id
1 'polypeptide(L)' 'FPKSSLSDLYDPLTMPPVLIKAHNELDKAVDLAYRPQPFTSEANRMVFLFELYEKYTADLFTKEKVKKKK' A
#
# COMPACT_ATOMS: atom_id res chain seq x y z
N PHE A 1 21.04 -11.11 -10.29
CA PHE A 1 21.76 -9.95 -10.84
C PHE A 1 22.99 -9.63 -9.99
N PRO A 2 24.06 -10.45 -10.05
CA PRO A 2 25.17 -10.36 -9.10
C PRO A 2 26.09 -9.15 -9.29
N LYS A 3 25.97 -8.43 -10.42
CA LYS A 3 26.77 -7.23 -10.74
C LYS A 3 25.97 -5.93 -10.73
N SER A 4 24.68 -6.00 -10.37
CA SER A 4 23.79 -4.84 -10.38
C SER A 4 23.56 -4.38 -8.94
N SER A 5 23.63 -3.07 -8.73
CA SER A 5 23.15 -2.43 -7.51
C SER A 5 21.61 -2.41 -7.47
N LEU A 6 21.02 -2.10 -6.32
CA LEU A 6 19.57 -1.89 -6.23
C LEU A 6 19.12 -0.71 -7.10
N SER A 7 19.91 0.37 -7.19
CA SER A 7 19.61 1.48 -8.09
C SER A 7 19.52 1.02 -9.54
N ASP A 8 20.45 0.17 -10.01
CA ASP A 8 20.41 -0.35 -11.39
C ASP A 8 19.18 -1.23 -11.63
N LEU A 9 18.73 -1.95 -10.60
CA LEU A 9 17.56 -2.83 -10.70
C LEU A 9 16.23 -2.08 -10.64
N TYR A 10 16.19 -0.89 -10.03
CA TYR A 10 14.98 -0.11 -9.84
C TYR A 10 14.92 1.18 -10.68
N ASP A 11 15.90 1.40 -11.54
CA ASP A 11 15.82 2.42 -12.58
C ASP A 11 14.66 2.06 -13.55
N PRO A 12 13.66 2.95 -13.73
CA PRO A 12 12.46 2.64 -14.51
C PRO A 12 12.71 2.29 -15.98
N LEU A 13 13.82 2.74 -16.56
CA LEU A 13 14.17 2.50 -17.96
C LEU A 13 14.95 1.20 -18.15
N THR A 14 15.59 0.70 -17.09
CA THR A 14 16.50 -0.46 -17.16
C THR A 14 16.11 -1.62 -16.25
N MET A 15 15.01 -1.50 -15.50
CA MET A 15 14.48 -2.57 -14.65
C MET A 15 14.29 -3.86 -15.45
N PRO A 16 14.89 -4.98 -15.04
CA PRO A 16 14.78 -6.25 -15.76
C PRO A 16 13.31 -6.73 -15.86
N PRO A 17 12.87 -7.27 -17.01
CA PRO A 17 11.47 -7.71 -17.19
C PRO A 17 10.99 -8.76 -16.18
N VAL A 18 11.90 -9.63 -15.72
CA VAL A 18 11.59 -10.62 -14.67
C VAL A 18 11.25 -9.95 -13.33
N LEU A 19 11.89 -8.82 -13.02
CA LEU A 19 11.63 -8.06 -11.80
C LEU A 19 10.33 -7.27 -11.92
N ILE A 20 10.06 -6.66 -13.07
CA ILE A 20 8.76 -6.02 -13.37
C ILE A 20 7.62 -7.02 -13.21
N LYS A 21 7.78 -8.22 -13.77
CA LYS A 21 6.77 -9.29 -13.65
C LYS A 21 6.55 -9.71 -12.20
N ALA A 22 7.62 -9.88 -11.43
CA ALA A 22 7.52 -10.24 -10.02
C ALA A 22 6.79 -9.16 -9.20
N HIS A 23 7.07 -7.88 -9.45
CA HIS A 23 6.34 -6.77 -8.80
C HIS A 23 4.86 -6.76 -9.19
N ASN A 24 4.54 -6.94 -10.47
CA ASN A 24 3.14 -7.00 -10.92
C ASN A 24 2.35 -8.17 -10.29
N GLU A 25 2.99 -9.31 -10.06
CA GLU A 25 2.39 -10.45 -9.36
C GLU A 25 2.20 -10.16 -7.87
N LEU A 26 3.19 -9.52 -7.24
CA LEU A 26 3.11 -9.08 -5.86
C LEU A 26 1.99 -8.05 -5.65
N ASP A 27 1.91 -7.03 -6.50
CA ASP A 27 0.88 -5.99 -6.42
C ASP A 27 -0.52 -6.59 -6.52
N LYS A 28 -0.76 -7.56 -7.42
CA LYS A 28 -2.03 -8.27 -7.50
C LYS A 28 -2.38 -8.99 -6.21
N ALA A 29 -1.41 -9.69 -5.61
CA ALA A 29 -1.62 -10.42 -4.37
C ALA A 29 -1.91 -9.47 -3.19
N VAL A 30 -1.18 -8.35 -3.10
CA VAL A 30 -1.38 -7.32 -2.07
C VAL A 30 -2.73 -6.64 -2.24
N ASP A 31 -3.09 -6.24 -3.45
CA ASP A 31 -4.37 -5.61 -3.72
C ASP A 31 -5.54 -6.53 -3.35
N LEU A 32 -5.44 -7.82 -3.70
CA LEU A 32 -6.41 -8.85 -3.30
C LEU A 32 -6.53 -9.02 -1.78
N ALA A 33 -5.44 -8.82 -1.03
CA ALA A 33 -5.46 -8.89 0.43
C ALA A 33 -6.19 -7.69 1.06
N TYR A 34 -6.20 -6.54 0.39
CA TYR A 34 -6.95 -5.37 0.83
C TYR A 34 -8.42 -5.41 0.37
N ARG A 35 -8.69 -5.87 -0.85
CA ARG A 35 -10.04 -5.97 -1.41
C ARG A 35 -10.10 -6.87 -2.66
N PRO A 36 -11.27 -7.46 -2.98
CA PRO A 36 -11.39 -8.31 -4.16
C PRO A 36 -11.45 -7.57 -5.51
N GLN A 37 -11.83 -6.28 -5.53
CA GLN A 37 -11.87 -5.49 -6.78
C GLN A 37 -10.51 -4.82 -7.06
N PRO A 38 -10.02 -4.85 -8.31
CA PRO A 38 -8.77 -4.20 -8.67
C PRO A 38 -8.87 -2.67 -8.58
N PHE A 39 -7.74 -2.02 -8.32
CA PHE A 39 -7.63 -0.56 -8.46
C PHE A 39 -7.48 -0.18 -9.94
N THR A 40 -8.24 0.81 -10.39
CA THR A 40 -8.21 1.29 -11.79
C THR A 40 -7.22 2.45 -12.02
N SER A 41 -6.67 3.02 -10.95
CA SER A 41 -5.64 4.05 -10.98
C SER A 41 -4.90 4.11 -9.63
N GLU A 42 -3.69 4.67 -9.62
CA GLU A 42 -2.95 4.92 -8.38
C GLU A 42 -3.69 5.86 -7.44
N ALA A 43 -4.38 6.87 -7.97
CA ALA A 43 -5.19 7.79 -7.17
C ALA A 43 -6.31 7.05 -6.43
N ASN A 44 -6.97 6.08 -7.07
CA ASN A 44 -8.00 5.26 -6.43
C ASN A 44 -7.42 4.36 -5.33
N ARG A 45 -6.20 3.85 -5.51
CA ARG A 45 -5.46 3.10 -4.46
C ARG A 45 -5.18 4.00 -3.26
N MET A 46 -4.69 5.22 -3.50
CA MET A 46 -4.40 6.19 -2.44
C MET A 46 -5.64 6.56 -1.63
N VAL A 47 -6.75 6.90 -2.30
CA VAL A 47 -8.02 7.23 -1.63
C VAL A 47 -8.47 6.10 -0.71
N PHE A 48 -8.47 4.86 -1.21
CA PHE A 48 -8.84 3.69 -0.40
C PHE A 48 -7.94 3.49 0.82
N LEU A 49 -6.62 3.66 0.65
CA LEU A 49 -5.66 3.53 1.76
C LEU A 49 -5.86 4.61 2.82
N PHE A 50 -6.17 5.85 2.42
CA PHE A 50 -6.47 6.93 3.36
C PHE A 50 -7.76 6.70 4.14
N GLU A 51 -8.82 6.20 3.48
CA GLU A 51 -10.06 5.81 4.19
C GLU A 51 -9.81 4.69 5.21
N LEU A 52 -8.96 3.72 4.87
CA LEU A 52 -8.58 2.64 5.77
C LEU A 52 -7.78 3.18 6.97
N TYR A 53 -6.82 4.07 6.70
CA TYR A 53 -6.05 4.74 7.72
C TYR A 53 -6.94 5.55 8.68
N GLU A 54 -7.89 6.34 8.16
CA GLU A 54 -8.85 7.10 8.96
C GLU A 54 -9.65 6.18 9.88
N LYS A 55 -10.18 5.06 9.35
CA LYS A 55 -10.91 4.07 10.14
C LYS A 55 -10.06 3.46 11.26
N TYR A 56 -8.79 3.18 11.01
CA TYR A 56 -7.89 2.58 12.00
C TYR A 56 -7.33 3.58 13.01
N THR A 57 -7.37 4.88 12.70
CA THR A 57 -6.81 5.93 13.56
C THR A 57 -7.86 6.84 14.20
N ALA A 58 -9.15 6.68 13.88
CA ALA A 58 -10.25 7.45 14.46
C ALA A 58 -10.24 7.45 16.00
N ASP A 59 -9.90 6.31 16.61
CA ASP A 59 -9.87 6.16 18.07
C ASP A 59 -8.52 6.55 18.70
N LEU A 60 -7.45 6.71 17.90
CA LEU A 60 -6.14 7.14 18.41
C LEU A 60 -6.15 8.60 18.87
N PHE A 61 -7.04 9.43 18.30
CA PHE A 61 -7.07 10.86 18.56
C PHE A 61 -8.36 11.33 19.27
N THR A 62 -9.35 10.44 19.46
CA THR A 62 -10.52 10.74 20.29
C THR A 62 -10.21 10.41 21.76
N LYS A 63 -9.72 11.43 22.47
CA LYS A 63 -9.45 11.40 23.93
C LYS A 63 -10.54 10.64 24.69
N GLU A 64 -10.12 9.78 25.62
CA GLU A 64 -10.99 9.13 26.60
C GLU A 64 -12.04 10.13 27.13
N LYS A 65 -13.32 9.87 26.84
CA LYS A 65 -14.39 10.50 27.61
C LYS A 65 -14.34 9.88 28.99
N VAL A 66 -13.58 10.51 29.90
CA VAL A 66 -13.62 10.21 31.34
C VAL A 66 -15.08 10.31 31.77
N LYS A 67 -15.73 9.15 31.95
CA LYS A 67 -17.09 9.08 32.49
C LYS A 67 -17.04 9.65 33.91
N LYS A 68 -17.50 10.88 34.10
CA LYS A 68 -17.79 11.41 35.44
C LYS A 68 -18.83 10.50 36.09
N LYS A 69 -18.40 9.67 37.05
CA LYS A 69 -19.32 9.00 37.97
C LYS A 69 -20.02 10.09 38.80
N LYS A 70 -21.35 10.01 38.87
CA LYS A 70 -22.18 10.79 39.79
C LYS A 70 -21.90 10.36 41.22
#